data_AF-Q4QAZ3-F1
#
_entry.id   AF-Q4QAZ3-F1
#
_cell.length_a   1.000
_cell.length_b   1.000
_cell.length_c   1.000
_cell.angle_alpha   90.00
_cell.angle_beta   90.00
_cell.angle_gamma   90.00
#
_symmetry.space_group_name_H-M   'P 1'
#
loop_
_entity.id
_entity.type
_entity.pdbx_description
1 polymer ?
#
loop_
_entity_poly.entity_id
_entity_poly.type
_entity_poly.pdbx_seq_one_letter_code
_entity_poly.pdbx_strand_id
1 'polypeptide(L)'
;MPRGHVGMSSIEARQRRESFMEKFNAEQTVQERQKRTVEWELRGNERHEQKDVLRYMDVIQAQHNDVLVARRRRLAELLTRENELHTSMMTSLPETDAQRRERLIRKAQELRARREEAKRLDNCARHDRLFCAKIDCLRQAESRLKVMQVADARYEQMDAAAERRRQEAAEDVIYAQQAIEAQRVATERDQRDLEMQYIRQRRMIDDLAAQVEGNRQRKEVEKEIARRDTEEFYRLLHEEQAEEARKRLQRREKNRQLAQEMMEMNEELKRARQQEYEQLKKEDKEALEAILASLAAEQQKQRDEKQRRMAAERQHMLDLQKMAQCKDDKHALDKLWEEENEKQWRKREVQWEADQAKRDTLLRNILIARRQQILDKRQKAKEDAMLRKLEDEKFLESLSKERDIDAAERERRMALLKETQQYLEWQIQQRIAEKEAARLAKRTELTDEQALEKQYEDRIAREMANLEAAKPARYRDVPLLQKKHRNQLF
;
A
#
# COMPACT_ATOMS: atom_id res chain seq x y z
N MET A 1 -41.03 149.50 71.04
CA MET A 1 -39.78 149.69 71.83
C MET A 1 -39.28 148.30 72.27
N PRO A 2 -38.01 148.02 72.61
CA PRO A 2 -36.71 148.59 72.17
C PRO A 2 -35.50 147.59 72.04
N ARG A 3 -34.44 148.09 71.35
CA ARG A 3 -32.93 147.95 71.28
C ARG A 3 -32.10 146.80 71.93
N GLY A 4 -31.06 146.38 71.17
CA GLY A 4 -29.80 145.72 71.62
C GLY A 4 -29.97 144.24 71.92
N HIS A 5 -29.16 143.28 71.48
CA HIS A 5 -27.80 143.19 70.94
C HIS A 5 -27.75 141.75 70.38
N VAL A 6 -27.60 141.37 69.10
CA VAL A 6 -26.94 141.89 67.88
C VAL A 6 -25.40 141.82 67.90
N GLY A 7 -24.74 141.71 69.07
CA GLY A 7 -23.28 141.53 69.16
C GLY A 7 -22.85 140.14 69.64
N MET A 8 -23.34 139.74 70.81
CA MET A 8 -23.11 138.40 71.37
C MET A 8 -23.68 137.32 70.46
N SER A 9 -24.79 137.61 69.80
CA SER A 9 -25.36 136.73 68.78
C SER A 9 -24.42 136.43 67.60
N SER A 10 -23.43 137.28 67.24
CA SER A 10 -22.51 137.00 66.12
C SER A 10 -21.23 136.29 66.57
N ILE A 11 -20.71 136.61 67.76
CA ILE A 11 -19.58 135.90 68.38
C ILE A 11 -20.02 134.54 68.88
N GLU A 12 -21.16 134.43 69.55
CA GLU A 12 -21.73 133.15 69.96
C GLU A 12 -22.11 132.31 68.74
N ALA A 13 -22.60 132.91 67.64
CA ALA A 13 -22.81 132.16 66.41
C ALA A 13 -21.48 131.69 65.80
N ARG A 14 -20.43 132.51 65.86
CA ARG A 14 -19.09 132.15 65.39
C ARG A 14 -18.46 131.07 66.27
N GLN A 15 -18.53 131.15 67.59
CA GLN A 15 -18.07 130.12 68.53
C GLN A 15 -18.91 128.85 68.45
N ARG A 16 -20.24 128.95 68.32
CA ARG A 16 -21.10 127.78 68.07
C ARG A 16 -20.77 127.14 66.71
N ARG A 17 -20.40 127.93 65.69
CA ARG A 17 -19.96 127.40 64.40
C ARG A 17 -18.56 126.80 64.47
N GLU A 18 -17.61 127.45 65.14
CA GLU A 18 -16.24 126.94 65.30
C GLU A 18 -16.24 125.67 66.16
N SER A 19 -16.93 125.66 67.30
CA SER A 19 -17.11 124.44 68.12
C SER A 19 -17.91 123.34 67.39
N PHE A 20 -18.89 123.69 66.56
CA PHE A 20 -19.58 122.72 65.70
C PHE A 20 -18.66 122.18 64.61
N MET A 21 -17.86 123.03 63.96
CA MET A 21 -16.90 122.62 62.92
C MET A 21 -15.76 121.78 63.50
N GLU A 22 -15.27 122.10 64.70
CA GLU A 22 -14.30 121.27 65.42
C GLU A 22 -14.89 119.92 65.79
N LYS A 23 -16.10 119.87 66.34
CA LYS A 23 -16.81 118.61 66.63
C LYS A 23 -17.07 117.80 65.36
N PHE A 24 -17.52 118.45 64.29
CA PHE A 24 -17.76 117.82 62.99
C PHE A 24 -16.47 117.28 62.37
N ASN A 25 -15.37 118.04 62.40
CA ASN A 25 -14.07 117.59 61.90
C ASN A 25 -13.49 116.46 62.77
N ALA A 26 -13.66 116.51 64.09
CA ALA A 26 -13.27 115.42 64.99
C ALA A 26 -14.09 114.15 64.70
N GLU A 27 -15.41 114.25 64.54
CA GLU A 27 -16.27 113.14 64.16
C GLU A 27 -15.93 112.60 62.76
N GLN A 28 -15.67 113.48 61.78
CA GLN A 28 -15.30 113.10 60.43
C GLN A 28 -13.93 112.39 60.39
N THR A 29 -12.93 112.87 61.13
CA THR A 29 -11.61 112.21 61.21
C THR A 29 -11.70 110.85 61.90
N VAL A 30 -12.55 110.70 62.92
CA VAL A 30 -12.85 109.41 63.54
C VAL A 30 -13.52 108.47 62.54
N GLN A 31 -14.52 108.95 61.79
CA GLN A 31 -15.18 108.16 60.75
C GLN A 31 -14.23 107.76 59.61
N GLU A 32 -13.36 108.65 59.14
CA GLU A 32 -12.37 108.35 58.11
C GLU A 32 -11.31 107.35 58.61
N ARG A 33 -10.88 107.47 59.86
CA ARG A 33 -10.00 106.48 60.49
C ARG A 33 -10.68 105.12 60.55
N GLN A 34 -11.93 105.05 61.01
CA GLN A 34 -12.72 103.81 61.04
C GLN A 34 -12.86 103.20 59.64
N LYS A 35 -13.18 104.00 58.61
CA LYS A 35 -13.26 103.54 57.22
C LYS A 35 -11.93 102.97 56.73
N ARG A 36 -10.81 103.65 56.97
CA ARG A 36 -9.47 103.16 56.58
C ARG A 36 -9.08 101.88 57.33
N THR A 37 -9.45 101.75 58.59
CA THR A 37 -9.24 100.51 59.37
C THR A 37 -10.05 99.37 58.76
N VAL A 38 -11.34 99.58 58.47
CA VAL A 38 -12.19 98.58 57.81
C VAL A 38 -11.66 98.22 56.42
N GLU A 39 -11.26 99.19 55.61
CA GLU A 39 -10.67 98.93 54.29
C GLU A 39 -9.35 98.17 54.37
N TRP A 40 -8.52 98.45 55.38
CA TRP A 40 -7.28 97.72 55.62
C TRP A 40 -7.56 96.27 56.06
N GLU A 41 -8.53 96.06 56.95
CA GLU A 41 -8.99 94.73 57.38
C GLU A 41 -9.57 93.95 56.21
N LEU A 42 -10.43 94.55 55.39
CA LEU A 42 -10.99 93.91 54.20
C LEU A 42 -9.91 93.51 53.19
N ARG A 43 -8.98 94.42 52.85
CA ARG A 43 -7.85 94.10 51.95
C ARG A 43 -6.87 93.10 52.55
N GLY A 44 -6.71 93.13 53.88
CA GLY A 44 -5.92 92.16 54.62
C GLY A 44 -6.54 90.76 54.51
N ASN A 45 -7.83 90.65 54.77
CA ASN A 45 -8.61 89.42 54.65
C ASN A 45 -8.59 88.88 53.23
N GLU A 46 -8.84 89.72 52.21
CA GLU A 46 -8.74 89.31 50.81
C GLU A 46 -7.36 88.75 50.45
N ARG A 47 -6.27 89.38 50.94
CA ARG A 47 -4.90 88.87 50.73
C ARG A 47 -4.63 87.57 51.49
N HIS A 48 -5.22 87.40 52.67
CA HIS A 48 -5.14 86.16 53.43
C HIS A 48 -5.88 85.02 52.72
N GLU A 49 -7.12 85.26 52.29
CA GLU A 49 -7.91 84.31 51.50
C GLU A 49 -7.21 83.93 50.19
N GLN A 50 -6.65 84.89 49.45
CA GLN A 50 -5.86 84.60 48.25
C GLN A 50 -4.65 83.72 48.54
N LYS A 51 -3.92 83.98 49.63
CA LYS A 51 -2.78 83.15 50.04
C LYS A 51 -3.22 81.74 50.46
N ASP A 52 -4.34 81.62 51.15
CA ASP A 52 -4.87 80.32 51.57
C ASP A 52 -5.38 79.51 50.37
N VAL A 53 -5.99 80.16 49.37
CA VAL A 53 -6.34 79.52 48.09
C VAL A 53 -5.09 79.06 47.35
N LEU A 54 -4.04 79.89 47.26
CA LEU A 54 -2.79 79.50 46.61
C LEU A 54 -2.11 78.34 47.34
N ARG A 55 -2.05 78.36 48.66
CA ARG A 55 -1.54 77.24 49.48
C ARG A 55 -2.34 75.97 49.25
N TYR A 56 -3.67 76.08 49.18
CA TYR A 56 -4.53 74.94 48.90
C TYR A 56 -4.31 74.41 47.48
N MET A 57 -4.12 75.29 46.49
CA MET A 57 -3.74 74.89 45.13
C MET A 57 -2.38 74.20 45.10
N ASP A 58 -1.38 74.69 45.83
CA ASP A 58 -0.06 74.07 45.92
C ASP A 58 -0.14 72.68 46.56
N VAL A 59 -0.97 72.52 47.60
CA VAL A 59 -1.22 71.20 48.22
C VAL A 59 -1.89 70.24 47.24
N ILE A 60 -2.90 70.70 46.48
CA ILE A 60 -3.54 69.89 45.44
C ILE A 60 -2.53 69.52 44.34
N GLN A 61 -1.71 70.46 43.88
CA GLN A 61 -0.67 70.21 42.88
C GLN A 61 0.37 69.21 43.39
N ALA A 62 0.79 69.33 44.66
CA ALA A 62 1.67 68.38 45.30
C ALA A 62 1.04 66.97 45.36
N GLN A 63 -0.23 66.86 45.76
CA GLN A 63 -0.96 65.58 45.74
C GLN A 63 -1.03 64.96 44.34
N HIS A 64 -1.32 65.76 43.30
CA HIS A 64 -1.32 65.27 41.92
C HIS A 64 0.08 64.85 41.46
N ASN A 65 1.13 65.58 41.85
CA ASN A 65 2.51 65.22 41.57
C ASN A 65 2.92 63.94 42.28
N ASP A 66 2.50 63.73 43.53
CA ASP A 66 2.76 62.50 44.28
C ASP A 66 2.07 61.29 43.63
N VAL A 67 0.82 61.44 43.17
CA VAL A 67 0.10 60.41 42.41
C VAL A 67 0.84 60.11 41.10
N LEU A 68 1.35 61.13 40.41
CA LEU A 68 2.09 60.97 39.17
C LEU A 68 3.44 60.30 39.39
N VAL A 69 4.16 60.64 40.47
CA VAL A 69 5.40 59.97 40.90
C VAL A 69 5.13 58.52 41.26
N ALA A 70 4.05 58.23 42.00
CA ALA A 70 3.65 56.86 42.33
C ALA A 70 3.32 56.05 41.08
N ARG A 71 2.62 56.65 40.11
CA ARG A 71 2.35 56.02 38.80
C ARG A 71 3.64 55.75 38.03
N ARG A 72 4.57 56.73 37.98
CA ARG A 72 5.89 56.56 37.33
C ARG A 72 6.72 55.46 38.00
N ARG A 73 6.69 55.35 39.33
CA ARG A 73 7.36 54.28 40.08
C ARG A 73 6.77 52.92 39.73
N ARG A 74 5.44 52.77 39.76
CA ARG A 74 4.76 51.53 39.34
C ARG A 74 5.09 51.16 37.90
N LEU A 75 5.10 52.14 36.99
CA LEU A 75 5.48 51.90 35.60
C LEU A 75 6.95 51.46 35.49
N ALA A 76 7.87 52.11 36.21
CA ALA A 76 9.26 51.72 36.25
C ALA A 76 9.44 50.29 36.78
N GLU A 77 8.73 49.93 37.86
CA GLU A 77 8.73 48.56 38.41
C GLU A 77 8.19 47.53 37.41
N LEU A 78 7.15 47.86 36.65
CA LEU A 78 6.64 46.98 35.59
C LEU A 78 7.66 46.83 34.47
N LEU A 79 8.27 47.92 34.01
CA LEU A 79 9.31 47.89 32.97
C LEU A 79 10.57 47.14 33.43
N THR A 80 10.98 47.28 34.69
CA THR A 80 12.12 46.51 35.23
C THR A 80 11.78 45.03 35.30
N ARG A 81 10.57 44.66 35.75
CA ARG A 81 10.12 43.27 35.76
C ARG A 81 10.06 42.69 34.35
N GLU A 82 9.51 43.43 33.38
CA GLU A 82 9.50 43.02 31.97
C GLU A 82 10.93 42.83 31.45
N ASN A 83 11.84 43.76 31.74
CA ASN A 83 13.25 43.63 31.36
C ASN A 83 13.94 42.43 32.03
N GLU A 84 13.67 42.16 33.31
CA GLU A 84 14.18 40.98 34.02
C GLU A 84 13.63 39.67 33.42
N LEU A 85 12.35 39.65 33.07
CA LEU A 85 11.73 38.53 32.36
C LEU A 85 12.34 38.36 30.96
N HIS A 86 12.55 39.44 30.23
CA HIS A 86 13.18 39.39 28.91
C HIS A 86 14.64 38.93 28.99
N THR A 87 15.42 39.43 29.94
CA THR A 87 16.82 39.01 30.11
C THR A 87 16.93 37.57 30.61
N SER A 88 16.05 37.12 31.51
CA SER A 88 15.98 35.71 31.93
C SER A 88 15.53 34.79 30.78
N MET A 89 14.56 35.20 29.96
CA MET A 89 14.20 34.47 28.74
C MET A 89 15.37 34.41 27.76
N MET A 90 16.05 35.53 27.47
CA MET A 90 17.19 35.57 26.54
C MET A 90 18.40 34.78 27.03
N THR A 91 18.62 34.68 28.34
CA THR A 91 19.71 33.87 28.91
C THR A 91 19.36 32.39 28.98
N SER A 92 18.07 32.05 29.09
CA SER A 92 17.57 30.66 29.06
C SER A 92 17.29 30.10 27.65
N LEU A 93 17.15 30.97 26.65
CA LEU A 93 16.91 30.64 25.24
C LEU A 93 18.06 29.91 24.54
N PRO A 94 19.35 30.30 24.69
CA PRO A 94 20.44 29.54 24.12
C PRO A 94 20.64 28.28 24.95
N GLU A 95 20.27 27.13 24.37
CA GLU A 95 20.75 25.83 24.88
C GLU A 95 22.27 25.91 25.01
N THR A 96 22.78 25.73 26.21
CA THR A 96 24.23 25.67 26.41
C THR A 96 24.79 24.47 25.64
N ASP A 97 26.03 24.57 25.15
CA ASP A 97 26.66 23.47 24.43
C ASP A 97 26.70 22.18 25.26
N ALA A 98 26.78 22.28 26.59
CA ALA A 98 26.68 21.16 27.51
C ALA A 98 25.28 20.51 27.48
N GLN A 99 24.20 21.28 27.61
CA GLN A 99 22.83 20.78 27.50
C GLN A 99 22.54 20.17 26.13
N ARG A 100 23.06 20.76 25.05
CA ARG A 100 22.95 20.22 23.70
C ARG A 100 23.65 18.87 23.59
N ARG A 101 24.88 18.73 24.11
CA ARG A 101 25.62 17.47 24.17
C ARG A 101 24.89 16.42 24.98
N GLU A 102 24.38 16.77 26.17
CA GLU A 102 23.59 15.86 26.99
C GLU A 102 22.33 15.38 26.29
N ARG A 103 21.57 16.27 25.62
CA ARG A 103 20.40 15.89 24.83
C ARG A 103 20.78 14.91 23.71
N LEU A 104 21.89 15.16 23.00
CA LEU A 104 22.38 14.27 21.96
C LEU A 104 22.82 12.91 22.53
N ILE A 105 23.46 12.89 23.69
CA ILE A 105 23.85 11.66 24.40
C ILE A 105 22.61 10.88 24.83
N ARG A 106 21.61 11.53 25.44
CA ARG A 106 20.33 10.90 25.83
C ARG A 106 19.62 10.32 24.61
N LYS A 107 19.50 11.11 23.53
CA LYS A 107 18.91 10.63 22.27
C LYS A 107 19.70 9.46 21.67
N ALA A 108 21.03 9.47 21.77
CA ALA A 108 21.86 8.36 21.31
C ALA A 108 21.68 7.10 22.17
N GLN A 109 21.55 7.25 23.49
CA GLN A 109 21.25 6.16 24.42
C GLN A 109 19.85 5.58 24.16
N GLU A 110 18.84 6.42 23.97
CA GLU A 110 17.48 6.00 23.59
C GLU A 110 17.49 5.26 22.25
N LEU A 111 18.22 5.76 21.24
CA LEU A 111 18.36 5.07 19.96
C LEU A 111 19.10 3.73 20.09
N ARG A 112 20.09 3.62 20.98
CA ARG A 112 20.76 2.34 21.27
C ARG A 112 19.80 1.38 21.96
N ALA A 113 19.07 1.82 22.98
CA ALA A 113 18.06 1.02 23.66
C ALA A 113 16.99 0.52 22.69
N ARG A 114 16.43 1.39 21.84
CA ARG A 114 15.47 1.01 20.79
C ARG A 114 16.06 -0.01 19.80
N ARG A 115 17.33 0.14 19.41
CA ARG A 115 18.01 -0.82 18.52
C ARG A 115 18.24 -2.15 19.22
N GLU A 116 18.58 -2.15 20.50
CA GLU A 116 18.76 -3.37 21.30
C GLU A 116 17.43 -4.09 21.52
N GLU A 117 16.36 -3.37 21.82
CA GLU A 117 15.00 -3.91 21.90
C GLU A 117 14.57 -4.50 20.56
N ALA A 118 14.75 -3.79 19.45
CA ALA A 118 14.46 -4.31 18.12
C ALA A 118 15.27 -5.57 17.78
N LYS A 119 16.57 -5.61 18.14
CA LYS A 119 17.41 -6.80 18.00
C LYS A 119 16.93 -7.95 18.88
N ARG A 120 16.52 -7.68 20.12
CA ARG A 120 15.97 -8.70 21.03
C ARG A 120 14.69 -9.28 20.45
N LEU A 121 13.78 -8.44 19.96
CA LEU A 121 12.55 -8.88 19.31
C LEU A 121 12.82 -9.71 18.05
N ASP A 122 13.74 -9.28 17.19
CA ASP A 122 14.12 -10.06 15.99
C ASP A 122 14.77 -11.40 16.37
N ASN A 123 15.65 -11.42 17.36
CA ASN A 123 16.27 -12.65 17.86
C ASN A 123 15.23 -13.60 18.47
N CYS A 124 14.30 -13.10 19.29
CA CYS A 124 13.18 -13.88 19.81
C CYS A 124 12.36 -14.47 18.66
N ALA A 125 11.95 -13.66 17.68
CA ALA A 125 11.20 -14.13 16.52
C ALA A 125 11.97 -15.19 15.70
N ARG A 126 13.29 -15.07 15.56
CA ARG A 126 14.13 -16.08 14.92
C ARG A 126 14.19 -17.36 15.73
N HIS A 127 14.36 -17.27 17.05
CA HIS A 127 14.32 -18.42 17.95
C HIS A 127 12.96 -19.11 17.89
N ASP A 128 11.86 -18.37 17.83
CA ASP A 128 10.51 -18.91 17.72
C ASP A 128 10.31 -19.64 16.39
N ARG A 129 10.75 -19.05 15.27
CA ARG A 129 10.73 -19.72 13.95
C ARG A 129 11.57 -21.00 13.95
N LEU A 130 12.77 -20.96 14.50
CA LEU A 130 13.64 -22.14 14.61
C LEU A 130 13.02 -23.20 15.51
N PHE A 131 12.36 -22.79 16.59
CA PHE A 131 11.66 -23.68 17.51
C PHE A 131 10.52 -24.42 16.79
N CYS A 132 9.61 -23.70 16.14
CA CYS A 132 8.51 -24.31 15.37
C CYS A 132 9.03 -25.20 14.23
N ALA A 133 10.11 -24.79 13.56
CA ALA A 133 10.72 -25.57 12.48
C ALA A 133 11.37 -26.89 12.94
N LYS A 134 11.95 -26.91 14.15
CA LYS A 134 12.59 -28.11 14.71
C LYS A 134 11.59 -29.15 15.24
N ILE A 135 10.37 -28.73 15.57
CA ILE A 135 9.39 -29.59 16.22
C ILE A 135 8.38 -30.11 15.18
N ASP A 136 8.47 -31.41 14.90
CA ASP A 136 7.68 -32.03 13.84
C ASP A 136 6.17 -31.96 14.05
N CYS A 137 5.69 -32.08 15.29
CA CYS A 137 4.25 -31.99 15.57
C CYS A 137 3.69 -30.59 15.29
N LEU A 138 4.41 -29.52 15.66
CA LEU A 138 4.02 -28.15 15.34
C LEU A 138 4.03 -27.92 13.83
N ARG A 139 5.07 -28.39 13.14
CA ARG A 139 5.18 -28.29 11.67
C ARG A 139 4.02 -29.00 10.94
N GLN A 140 3.64 -30.20 11.39
CA GLN A 140 2.50 -30.93 10.85
C GLN A 140 1.18 -30.21 11.12
N ALA A 141 1.00 -29.68 12.34
CA ALA A 141 -0.18 -28.91 12.72
C ALA A 141 -0.32 -27.62 11.88
N GLU A 142 0.76 -26.86 11.70
CA GLU A 142 0.80 -25.67 10.83
C GLU A 142 0.46 -26.01 9.38
N SER A 143 1.05 -27.09 8.84
CA SER A 143 0.77 -27.52 7.46
C SER A 143 -0.70 -27.84 7.27
N ARG A 144 -1.31 -28.57 8.23
CA ARG A 144 -2.73 -28.91 8.16
C ARG A 144 -3.62 -27.68 8.35
N LEU A 145 -3.28 -26.78 9.26
CA LEU A 145 -3.98 -25.51 9.43
C LEU A 145 -4.03 -24.72 8.12
N LYS A 146 -2.90 -24.63 7.39
CA LYS A 146 -2.84 -23.98 6.08
C LYS A 146 -3.76 -24.65 5.06
N VAL A 147 -3.81 -25.98 5.03
CA VAL A 147 -4.74 -26.72 4.16
C VAL A 147 -6.19 -26.36 4.50
N MET A 148 -6.54 -26.26 5.78
CA MET A 148 -7.88 -25.90 6.24
C MET A 148 -8.23 -24.44 5.84
N GLN A 149 -7.30 -23.51 6.00
CA GLN A 149 -7.48 -22.11 5.58
C GLN A 149 -7.67 -21.98 4.06
N VAL A 150 -6.88 -22.70 3.26
CA VAL A 150 -7.05 -22.71 1.79
C VAL A 150 -8.41 -23.31 1.40
N ALA A 151 -8.83 -24.37 2.09
CA ALA A 151 -10.13 -24.98 1.83
C ALA A 151 -11.29 -24.04 2.22
N ASP A 152 -11.18 -23.29 3.31
CA ASP A 152 -12.18 -22.29 3.73
C ASP A 152 -12.27 -21.13 2.73
N ALA A 153 -11.12 -20.57 2.33
CA ALA A 153 -11.05 -19.53 1.30
C ALA A 153 -11.65 -19.99 -0.03
N ARG A 154 -11.48 -21.28 -0.39
CA ARG A 154 -12.13 -21.85 -1.57
C ARG A 154 -13.65 -21.87 -1.45
N TYR A 155 -14.21 -22.16 -0.27
CA TYR A 155 -15.65 -22.07 -0.06
C TYR A 155 -16.15 -20.64 -0.19
N GLU A 156 -15.45 -19.67 0.40
CA GLU A 156 -15.80 -18.24 0.24
C GLU A 156 -15.78 -17.81 -1.24
N GLN A 157 -14.81 -18.29 -2.03
CA GLN A 157 -14.77 -18.05 -3.47
C GLN A 157 -15.96 -18.68 -4.20
N MET A 158 -16.39 -19.89 -3.80
CA MET A 158 -17.56 -20.54 -4.39
C MET A 158 -18.85 -19.79 -4.03
N ASP A 159 -18.98 -19.34 -2.78
CA ASP A 159 -20.12 -18.56 -2.30
C ASP A 159 -20.20 -17.23 -3.07
N ALA A 160 -19.09 -16.49 -3.19
CA ALA A 160 -19.01 -15.25 -3.97
C ALA A 160 -19.24 -15.46 -5.47
N ALA A 161 -18.84 -16.61 -6.04
CA ALA A 161 -19.15 -16.93 -7.44
C ALA A 161 -20.64 -17.26 -7.63
N ALA A 162 -21.28 -17.91 -6.66
CA ALA A 162 -22.71 -18.17 -6.69
C ALA A 162 -23.53 -16.87 -6.58
N GLU A 163 -23.10 -15.93 -5.75
CA GLU A 163 -23.70 -14.60 -5.65
C GLU A 163 -23.58 -13.82 -6.96
N ARG A 164 -22.39 -13.80 -7.57
CA ARG A 164 -22.19 -13.16 -8.89
C ARG A 164 -23.10 -13.74 -9.96
N ARG A 165 -23.23 -15.08 -10.05
CA ARG A 165 -24.16 -15.71 -11.00
C ARG A 165 -25.61 -15.32 -10.75
N ARG A 166 -26.02 -15.14 -9.49
CA ARG A 166 -27.37 -14.67 -9.17
C ARG A 166 -27.60 -13.22 -9.62
N GLN A 167 -26.58 -12.37 -9.47
CA GLN A 167 -26.62 -10.98 -9.94
C GLN A 167 -26.66 -10.93 -11.48
N GLU A 168 -25.78 -11.65 -12.17
CA GLU A 168 -25.76 -11.78 -13.63
C GLU A 168 -27.13 -12.28 -14.15
N ALA A 169 -27.70 -13.32 -13.55
CA ALA A 169 -29.02 -13.80 -13.93
C ALA A 169 -30.14 -12.77 -13.70
N ALA A 170 -30.04 -11.93 -12.67
CA ALA A 170 -30.99 -10.84 -12.44
C ALA A 170 -30.82 -9.71 -13.48
N GLU A 171 -29.59 -9.38 -13.85
CA GLU A 171 -29.28 -8.42 -14.91
C GLU A 171 -29.77 -8.91 -16.28
N ASP A 172 -29.56 -10.18 -16.61
CA ASP A 172 -30.03 -10.80 -17.86
C ASP A 172 -31.56 -10.71 -18.00
N VAL A 173 -32.30 -10.88 -16.89
CA VAL A 173 -33.77 -10.70 -16.88
C VAL A 173 -34.14 -9.26 -17.23
N ILE A 174 -33.42 -8.27 -16.71
CA ILE A 174 -33.64 -6.85 -17.00
C ILE A 174 -33.34 -6.56 -18.47
N TYR A 175 -32.23 -7.06 -19.01
CA TYR A 175 -31.88 -6.88 -20.42
C TYR A 175 -32.87 -7.58 -21.36
N ALA A 176 -33.37 -8.75 -20.99
CA ALA A 176 -34.42 -9.44 -21.75
C ALA A 176 -35.71 -8.62 -21.79
N GLN A 177 -36.12 -8.01 -20.67
CA GLN A 177 -37.28 -7.11 -20.62
C GLN A 177 -37.09 -5.90 -21.55
N GLN A 178 -35.92 -5.24 -21.49
CA GLN A 178 -35.59 -4.12 -22.37
C GLN A 178 -35.61 -4.50 -23.85
N ALA A 179 -35.13 -5.71 -24.19
CA ALA A 179 -35.15 -6.20 -25.56
C ALA A 179 -36.58 -6.45 -26.07
N ILE A 180 -37.47 -7.00 -25.23
CA ILE A 180 -38.89 -7.19 -25.56
C ILE A 180 -39.57 -5.83 -25.77
N GLU A 181 -39.31 -4.86 -24.89
CA GLU A 181 -39.85 -3.51 -25.03
C GLU A 181 -39.37 -2.82 -26.31
N ALA A 182 -38.07 -2.93 -26.63
CA ALA A 182 -37.51 -2.39 -27.87
C ALA A 182 -38.15 -3.03 -29.11
N GLN A 183 -38.35 -4.36 -29.11
CA GLN A 183 -39.06 -5.05 -30.18
C GLN A 183 -40.50 -4.57 -30.30
N ARG A 184 -41.21 -4.42 -29.17
CA ARG A 184 -42.58 -3.89 -29.15
C ARG A 184 -42.62 -2.50 -29.79
N VAL A 185 -41.75 -1.58 -29.39
CA VAL A 185 -41.69 -0.23 -29.97
C VAL A 185 -41.37 -0.26 -31.47
N ALA A 186 -40.48 -1.15 -31.91
CA ALA A 186 -40.19 -1.34 -33.33
C ALA A 186 -41.43 -1.84 -34.10
N THR A 187 -42.14 -2.84 -33.57
CA THR A 187 -43.37 -3.34 -34.20
C THR A 187 -44.48 -2.29 -34.24
N GLU A 188 -44.62 -1.46 -33.19
CA GLU A 188 -45.56 -0.34 -33.17
C GLU A 188 -45.20 0.73 -34.22
N ARG A 189 -43.91 0.97 -34.45
CA ARG A 189 -43.45 1.87 -35.51
C ARG A 189 -43.75 1.31 -36.90
N ASP A 190 -43.45 0.04 -37.14
CA ASP A 190 -43.71 -0.62 -38.43
C ASP A 190 -45.20 -0.63 -38.76
N GLN A 191 -46.06 -0.87 -37.75
CA GLN A 191 -47.52 -0.77 -37.90
C GLN A 191 -47.96 0.64 -38.29
N ARG A 192 -47.46 1.68 -37.63
CA ARG A 192 -47.76 3.07 -37.99
C ARG A 192 -47.29 3.41 -39.41
N ASP A 193 -46.11 2.94 -39.81
CA ASP A 193 -45.58 3.18 -41.15
C ASP A 193 -46.44 2.46 -42.22
N LEU A 194 -46.90 1.23 -41.94
CA LEU A 194 -47.85 0.50 -42.79
C LEU A 194 -49.21 1.20 -42.88
N GLU A 195 -49.76 1.67 -41.76
CA GLU A 195 -51.01 2.44 -41.73
C GLU A 195 -50.89 3.73 -42.56
N MET A 196 -49.77 4.45 -42.42
CA MET A 196 -49.49 5.64 -43.22
C MET A 196 -49.36 5.34 -44.71
N GLN A 197 -48.71 4.22 -45.08
CA GLN A 197 -48.66 3.75 -46.46
C GLN A 197 -50.05 3.41 -47.00
N TYR A 198 -50.87 2.68 -46.22
CA TYR A 198 -52.24 2.35 -46.58
C TYR A 198 -53.10 3.61 -46.79
N ILE A 199 -53.01 4.60 -45.89
CA ILE A 199 -53.72 5.88 -46.03
C ILE A 199 -53.28 6.61 -47.31
N ARG A 200 -51.98 6.64 -47.62
CA ARG A 200 -51.46 7.25 -48.86
C ARG A 200 -51.98 6.54 -50.10
N GLN A 201 -51.94 5.20 -50.12
CA GLN A 201 -52.46 4.40 -51.24
C GLN A 201 -53.95 4.63 -51.44
N ARG A 202 -54.73 4.68 -50.35
CA ARG A 202 -56.17 4.92 -50.41
C ARG A 202 -56.49 6.30 -50.99
N ARG A 203 -55.79 7.35 -50.52
CA ARG A 203 -55.90 8.71 -51.10
C ARG A 203 -55.56 8.71 -52.59
N MET A 204 -54.49 8.04 -52.99
CA MET A 204 -54.11 7.93 -54.40
C MET A 204 -55.19 7.23 -55.24
N ILE A 205 -55.81 6.17 -54.72
CA ILE A 205 -56.93 5.48 -55.38
C ILE A 205 -58.13 6.40 -55.51
N ASP A 206 -58.49 7.13 -54.44
CA ASP A 206 -59.59 8.08 -54.44
C ASP A 206 -59.35 9.22 -55.45
N ASP A 207 -58.12 9.76 -55.51
CA ASP A 207 -57.71 10.79 -56.48
C ASP A 207 -57.77 10.26 -57.93
N LEU A 208 -57.28 9.02 -58.17
CA LEU A 208 -57.36 8.36 -59.47
C LEU A 208 -58.83 8.13 -59.90
N ALA A 209 -59.69 7.71 -58.97
CA ALA A 209 -61.11 7.54 -59.22
C ALA A 209 -61.75 8.88 -59.63
N ALA A 210 -61.46 9.96 -58.90
CA ALA A 210 -61.92 11.31 -59.24
C ALA A 210 -61.43 11.77 -60.62
N GLN A 211 -60.18 11.46 -60.99
CA GLN A 211 -59.66 11.77 -62.34
C GLN A 211 -60.34 10.96 -63.44
N VAL A 212 -60.60 9.67 -63.22
CA VAL A 212 -61.33 8.82 -64.17
C VAL A 212 -62.76 9.33 -64.37
N GLU A 213 -63.43 9.70 -63.29
CA GLU A 213 -64.79 10.24 -63.33
C GLU A 213 -64.83 11.60 -64.02
N GLY A 214 -63.88 12.50 -63.72
CA GLY A 214 -63.71 13.76 -64.43
C GLY A 214 -63.43 13.56 -65.93
N ASN A 215 -62.64 12.56 -66.31
CA ASN A 215 -62.40 12.22 -67.72
C ASN A 215 -63.63 11.62 -68.41
N ARG A 216 -64.46 10.83 -67.70
CA ARG A 216 -65.75 10.35 -68.23
C ARG A 216 -66.68 11.51 -68.53
N GLN A 217 -66.82 12.46 -67.60
CA GLN A 217 -67.63 13.66 -67.79
C GLN A 217 -67.14 14.49 -68.97
N ARG A 218 -65.81 14.70 -69.11
CA ARG A 218 -65.24 15.39 -70.29
C ARG A 218 -65.58 14.69 -71.60
N LYS A 219 -65.47 13.35 -71.65
CA LYS A 219 -65.85 12.56 -72.84
C LYS A 219 -67.35 12.62 -73.15
N GLU A 220 -68.20 12.69 -72.13
CA GLU A 220 -69.65 12.87 -72.32
C GLU A 220 -69.97 14.24 -72.92
N VAL A 221 -69.35 15.30 -72.40
CA VAL A 221 -69.45 16.66 -72.95
C VAL A 221 -68.93 16.72 -74.39
N GLU A 222 -67.77 16.11 -74.67
CA GLU A 222 -67.22 16.02 -76.04
C GLU A 222 -68.16 15.29 -77.00
N LYS A 223 -68.81 14.20 -76.56
CA LYS A 223 -69.80 13.49 -77.36
C LYS A 223 -71.04 14.34 -77.64
N GLU A 224 -71.50 15.11 -76.66
CA GLU A 224 -72.63 16.03 -76.85
C GLU A 224 -72.30 17.16 -77.83
N ILE A 225 -71.09 17.73 -77.74
CA ILE A 225 -70.61 18.74 -78.69
C ILE A 225 -70.51 18.11 -80.09
N ALA A 226 -69.87 16.95 -80.22
CA ALA A 226 -69.75 16.27 -81.51
C ALA A 226 -71.12 15.94 -82.14
N ARG A 227 -72.13 15.60 -81.33
CA ARG A 227 -73.51 15.42 -81.82
C ARG A 227 -74.09 16.71 -82.39
N ARG A 228 -73.93 17.84 -81.67
CA ARG A 228 -74.38 19.15 -82.15
C ARG A 228 -73.69 19.53 -83.46
N ASP A 229 -72.37 19.35 -83.53
CA ASP A 229 -71.59 19.63 -84.74
C ASP A 229 -72.04 18.76 -85.92
N THR A 230 -72.35 17.47 -85.70
CA THR A 230 -72.89 16.61 -86.76
C THR A 230 -74.28 17.05 -87.23
N GLU A 231 -75.15 17.49 -86.33
CA GLU A 231 -76.49 17.98 -86.68
C GLU A 231 -76.41 19.29 -87.49
N GLU A 232 -75.50 20.19 -87.15
CA GLU A 232 -75.24 21.41 -87.91
C GLU A 232 -74.65 21.10 -89.30
N PHE A 233 -73.72 20.14 -89.39
CA PHE A 233 -73.17 19.68 -90.66
C PHE A 233 -74.25 19.11 -91.61
N TYR A 234 -75.18 18.28 -91.09
CA TYR A 234 -76.26 17.75 -91.92
C TYR A 234 -77.24 18.82 -92.42
N ARG A 235 -77.47 19.89 -91.64
CA ARG A 235 -78.27 21.04 -92.11
C ARG A 235 -77.60 21.74 -93.30
N LEU A 236 -76.31 22.06 -93.18
CA LEU A 236 -75.55 22.71 -94.24
C LEU A 236 -75.47 21.86 -95.52
N LEU A 237 -75.29 20.54 -95.38
CA LEU A 237 -75.25 19.62 -96.52
C LEU A 237 -76.58 19.59 -97.30
N HIS A 238 -77.72 19.65 -96.61
CA HIS A 238 -79.03 19.69 -97.26
C HIS A 238 -79.27 21.00 -98.03
N GLU A 239 -78.76 22.12 -97.52
CA GLU A 239 -78.79 23.41 -98.22
C GLU A 239 -77.92 23.40 -99.48
N GLU A 240 -76.70 22.84 -99.40
CA GLU A 240 -75.80 22.69 -100.56
C GLU A 240 -76.37 21.77 -101.65
N GLN A 241 -76.98 20.64 -101.27
CA GLN A 241 -77.60 19.71 -102.23
C GLN A 241 -78.76 20.36 -103.00
N ALA A 242 -79.53 21.24 -102.36
CA ALA A 242 -80.61 21.98 -103.01
C ALA A 242 -80.07 22.99 -104.05
N GLU A 243 -78.93 23.63 -103.78
CA GLU A 243 -78.27 24.52 -104.73
C GLU A 243 -77.61 23.76 -105.90
N GLU A 244 -76.99 22.62 -105.63
CA GLU A 244 -76.37 21.80 -106.68
C GLU A 244 -77.41 21.25 -107.67
N ALA A 245 -78.60 20.87 -107.19
CA ALA A 245 -79.70 20.41 -108.05
C ALA A 245 -80.12 21.50 -109.07
N ARG A 246 -80.15 22.77 -108.65
CA ARG A 246 -80.43 23.91 -109.53
C ARG A 246 -79.32 24.12 -110.57
N LYS A 247 -78.05 24.01 -110.16
CA LYS A 247 -76.88 24.12 -111.07
C LYS A 247 -76.82 22.95 -112.07
N ARG A 248 -77.21 21.74 -111.69
CA ARG A 248 -77.21 20.55 -112.57
C ARG A 248 -78.22 20.65 -113.73
N LEU A 249 -79.39 21.24 -113.50
CA LEU A 249 -80.37 21.49 -114.57
C LEU A 249 -79.81 22.46 -115.63
N GLN A 250 -79.18 23.56 -115.20
CA GLN A 250 -78.56 24.53 -116.11
C GLN A 250 -77.37 23.97 -116.90
N ARG A 251 -76.60 23.03 -116.31
CA ARG A 251 -75.48 22.37 -117.01
C ARG A 251 -75.95 21.37 -118.08
N ARG A 252 -77.10 20.72 -117.90
CA ARG A 252 -77.64 19.76 -118.89
C ARG A 252 -78.07 20.43 -120.18
N GLU A 253 -78.60 21.64 -120.11
CA GLU A 253 -78.97 22.42 -121.30
C GLU A 253 -77.74 22.86 -122.10
N LYS A 254 -76.67 23.33 -121.42
CA LYS A 254 -75.42 23.75 -122.06
C LYS A 254 -74.62 22.57 -122.66
N ASN A 255 -74.58 21.43 -121.98
CA ASN A 255 -73.83 20.27 -122.48
C ASN A 255 -74.48 19.61 -123.71
N ARG A 256 -75.78 19.78 -123.92
CA ARG A 256 -76.45 19.28 -125.13
C ARG A 256 -76.00 20.04 -126.38
N GLN A 257 -75.62 21.31 -126.23
CA GLN A 257 -75.08 22.15 -127.31
C GLN A 257 -73.61 21.80 -127.59
N LEU A 258 -72.77 21.66 -126.55
CA LEU A 258 -71.33 21.36 -126.67
C LEU A 258 -71.04 19.94 -127.22
N ALA A 259 -71.89 18.96 -126.93
CA ALA A 259 -71.70 17.58 -127.38
C ALA A 259 -71.88 17.41 -128.90
N GLN A 260 -72.63 18.31 -129.56
CA GLN A 260 -72.73 18.32 -131.02
C GLN A 260 -71.41 18.81 -131.66
N GLU A 261 -70.74 19.79 -131.04
CA GLU A 261 -69.47 20.35 -131.52
C GLU A 261 -68.27 19.40 -131.32
N MET A 262 -68.21 18.64 -130.21
CA MET A 262 -67.09 17.74 -129.94
C MET A 262 -67.05 16.45 -130.78
N MET A 263 -68.19 16.02 -131.34
CA MET A 263 -68.23 14.81 -132.17
C MET A 263 -67.44 15.01 -133.46
N GLU A 264 -67.45 16.24 -133.99
CA GLU A 264 -66.75 16.61 -135.22
C GLU A 264 -65.21 16.66 -135.03
N MET A 265 -64.71 16.99 -133.83
CA MET A 265 -63.27 17.14 -133.56
C MET A 265 -62.53 15.83 -133.23
N ASN A 266 -63.19 14.85 -132.60
CA ASN A 266 -62.53 13.63 -132.10
C ASN A 266 -62.14 12.64 -133.20
N GLU A 267 -62.71 12.75 -134.40
CA GLU A 267 -62.32 11.89 -135.53
C GLU A 267 -60.91 12.22 -136.07
N GLU A 268 -60.39 13.42 -135.80
CA GLU A 268 -59.10 13.88 -136.30
C GLU A 268 -57.91 13.36 -135.45
N LEU A 269 -58.08 13.21 -134.13
CA LEU A 269 -56.98 12.96 -133.17
C LEU A 269 -56.50 11.51 -133.05
N LYS A 270 -57.33 10.51 -133.36
CA LYS A 270 -56.97 9.09 -133.20
C LYS A 270 -55.80 8.63 -134.08
N ARG A 271 -55.48 9.35 -135.15
CA ARG A 271 -54.46 8.95 -136.13
C ARG A 271 -53.00 9.15 -135.66
N ALA A 272 -52.76 9.88 -134.55
CA ALA A 272 -51.40 10.30 -134.17
C ALA A 272 -50.64 9.43 -133.13
N ARG A 273 -51.31 8.69 -132.23
CA ARG A 273 -50.67 8.12 -131.01
C ARG A 273 -49.93 6.77 -131.16
N GLN A 274 -50.01 6.08 -132.28
CA GLN A 274 -49.54 4.68 -132.35
C GLN A 274 -48.01 4.50 -132.49
N GLN A 275 -47.18 5.55 -132.46
CA GLN A 275 -45.77 5.49 -132.88
C GLN A 275 -44.70 5.48 -131.75
N GLU A 276 -45.02 5.71 -130.46
CA GLU A 276 -44.02 6.04 -129.42
C GLU A 276 -43.50 4.87 -128.52
N TYR A 277 -44.08 3.67 -128.50
CA TYR A 277 -43.96 2.73 -127.35
C TYR A 277 -42.76 1.73 -127.30
N GLU A 278 -41.86 1.65 -128.28
CA GLU A 278 -40.98 0.45 -128.46
C GLU A 278 -39.55 0.46 -127.82
N GLN A 279 -39.09 1.52 -127.13
CA GLN A 279 -37.63 1.70 -126.82
C GLN A 279 -37.08 1.23 -125.44
N LEU A 280 -37.88 0.81 -124.44
CA LEU A 280 -37.53 0.93 -122.99
C LEU A 280 -36.98 -0.32 -122.21
N LYS A 281 -36.47 -1.42 -122.80
CA LYS A 281 -36.38 -2.76 -122.12
C LYS A 281 -35.01 -3.42 -121.75
N LYS A 282 -33.80 -2.80 -121.82
CA LYS A 282 -32.50 -3.56 -121.86
C LYS A 282 -31.51 -3.55 -120.64
N GLU A 283 -31.73 -2.90 -119.49
CA GLU A 283 -30.61 -2.44 -118.60
C GLU A 283 -30.27 -3.20 -117.26
N ASP A 284 -30.87 -4.32 -116.82
CA ASP A 284 -31.04 -4.62 -115.36
C ASP A 284 -30.37 -5.90 -114.68
N LYS A 285 -29.14 -6.41 -115.00
CA LYS A 285 -28.71 -7.82 -114.63
C LYS A 285 -27.42 -8.15 -113.80
N GLU A 286 -26.55 -7.26 -113.29
CA GLU A 286 -25.13 -7.62 -112.93
C GLU A 286 -24.64 -7.69 -111.42
N ALA A 287 -25.44 -7.59 -110.35
CA ALA A 287 -24.93 -7.14 -109.01
C ALA A 287 -24.72 -8.11 -107.77
N LEU A 288 -24.66 -9.46 -107.82
CA LEU A 288 -25.00 -10.33 -106.63
C LEU A 288 -23.94 -11.27 -105.89
N GLU A 289 -22.61 -11.33 -106.14
CA GLU A 289 -21.75 -12.50 -105.71
C GLU A 289 -20.75 -12.42 -104.48
N ALA A 290 -20.60 -11.36 -103.65
CA ALA A 290 -19.35 -11.13 -102.86
C ALA A 290 -19.20 -11.48 -101.32
N ILE A 291 -20.14 -12.09 -100.57
CA ILE A 291 -20.21 -11.89 -99.07
C ILE A 291 -19.77 -13.05 -98.08
N LEU A 292 -19.37 -14.28 -98.48
CA LEU A 292 -19.47 -15.49 -97.58
C LEU A 292 -18.26 -16.02 -96.70
N ALA A 293 -17.13 -15.35 -96.37
CA ALA A 293 -15.87 -16.05 -95.93
C ALA A 293 -15.22 -15.94 -94.49
N SER A 294 -15.75 -15.30 -93.42
CA SER A 294 -14.88 -14.79 -92.29
C SER A 294 -14.92 -15.34 -90.82
N LEU A 295 -15.48 -16.50 -90.42
CA LEU A 295 -15.96 -16.74 -89.01
C LEU A 295 -15.34 -17.84 -88.05
N ALA A 296 -14.07 -18.31 -88.10
CA ALA A 296 -13.66 -19.60 -87.44
C ALA A 296 -12.58 -19.73 -86.28
N ALA A 297 -12.11 -18.73 -85.50
CA ALA A 297 -10.78 -18.83 -84.80
C ALA A 297 -10.58 -18.87 -83.23
N GLU A 298 -11.56 -18.75 -82.31
CA GLU A 298 -11.27 -18.20 -80.94
C GLU A 298 -11.28 -19.07 -79.63
N GLN A 299 -11.21 -20.41 -79.61
CA GLN A 299 -11.66 -21.22 -78.42
C GLN A 299 -10.68 -21.81 -77.34
N GLN A 300 -9.39 -21.44 -77.14
CA GLN A 300 -8.40 -22.35 -76.46
C GLN A 300 -7.73 -22.04 -75.06
N LYS A 301 -8.00 -20.99 -74.25
CA LYS A 301 -7.05 -20.54 -73.17
C LYS A 301 -7.42 -20.70 -71.66
N GLN A 302 -8.02 -21.80 -71.17
CA GLN A 302 -8.60 -21.86 -69.79
C GLN A 302 -8.03 -22.87 -68.73
N ARG A 303 -6.78 -23.37 -68.69
CA ARG A 303 -6.48 -24.58 -67.85
C ARG A 303 -5.40 -24.67 -66.73
N ASP A 304 -4.47 -23.76 -66.41
CA ASP A 304 -3.24 -24.23 -65.68
C ASP A 304 -3.04 -24.16 -64.14
N GLU A 305 -3.35 -23.14 -63.32
CA GLU A 305 -2.50 -22.94 -62.10
C GLU A 305 -3.06 -23.24 -60.69
N LYS A 306 -3.65 -24.43 -60.48
CA LYS A 306 -4.33 -24.80 -59.20
C LYS A 306 -3.56 -25.76 -58.25
N GLN A 307 -2.23 -25.88 -58.25
CA GLN A 307 -1.60 -27.13 -57.74
C GLN A 307 -0.35 -27.13 -56.85
N ARG A 308 0.08 -26.05 -56.17
CA ARG A 308 1.31 -26.16 -55.33
C ARG A 308 1.09 -26.20 -53.81
N ARG A 309 1.81 -25.52 -52.93
CA ARG A 309 2.37 -26.30 -51.80
C ARG A 309 1.91 -25.90 -50.40
N MET A 310 1.09 -26.75 -49.77
CA MET A 310 0.47 -26.65 -48.43
C MET A 310 0.78 -27.89 -47.53
N ALA A 311 2.02 -28.42 -47.46
CA ALA A 311 2.22 -29.76 -46.86
C ALA A 311 3.49 -30.08 -46.02
N ALA A 312 4.27 -29.13 -45.46
CA ALA A 312 5.55 -29.53 -44.80
C ALA A 312 5.93 -28.79 -43.50
N GLU A 313 5.04 -28.75 -42.49
CA GLU A 313 5.27 -28.01 -41.22
C GLU A 313 4.96 -28.80 -39.91
N ARG A 314 5.12 -30.12 -39.83
CA ARG A 314 4.62 -30.89 -38.65
C ARG A 314 5.50 -31.95 -37.96
N GLN A 315 6.84 -31.88 -37.96
CA GLN A 315 7.63 -33.00 -37.37
C GLN A 315 8.91 -32.74 -36.55
N HIS A 316 9.16 -31.54 -35.99
CA HIS A 316 10.40 -31.32 -35.21
C HIS A 316 10.16 -30.81 -33.77
N MET A 317 9.11 -31.31 -33.13
CA MET A 317 8.65 -30.89 -31.80
C MET A 317 8.53 -32.09 -30.84
N LEU A 318 9.55 -32.96 -30.77
CA LEU A 318 9.53 -34.15 -29.89
C LEU A 318 10.91 -34.66 -29.40
N ASP A 319 11.95 -33.82 -29.30
CA ASP A 319 13.23 -34.20 -28.64
C ASP A 319 13.54 -33.29 -27.44
N LEU A 320 12.59 -33.26 -26.51
CA LEU A 320 12.61 -32.45 -25.28
C LEU A 320 12.36 -33.31 -24.02
N GLN A 321 12.91 -34.52 -23.95
CA GLN A 321 12.90 -35.33 -22.72
C GLN A 321 14.13 -36.22 -22.63
N LYS A 322 15.11 -35.83 -21.79
CA LYS A 322 15.91 -36.70 -20.90
C LYS A 322 17.07 -35.93 -20.24
N MET A 323 16.72 -34.98 -19.37
CA MET A 323 17.55 -34.65 -18.21
C MET A 323 17.39 -35.78 -17.18
N ALA A 324 18.50 -36.33 -16.66
CA ALA A 324 18.74 -36.61 -15.23
C ALA A 324 19.84 -37.67 -14.98
N GLN A 325 21.02 -37.17 -14.63
CA GLN A 325 21.82 -37.49 -13.44
C GLN A 325 22.25 -38.93 -13.09
N CYS A 326 23.58 -39.07 -12.98
CA CYS A 326 24.41 -39.54 -11.86
C CYS A 326 24.18 -40.92 -11.20
N LYS A 327 25.27 -41.73 -11.13
CA LYS A 327 26.00 -42.23 -9.91
C LYS A 327 27.03 -43.30 -10.33
N ASP A 328 28.32 -43.07 -10.09
CA ASP A 328 29.18 -43.55 -8.96
C ASP A 328 29.73 -44.97 -9.17
N ASP A 329 31.06 -45.14 -9.15
CA ASP A 329 31.69 -46.36 -8.60
C ASP A 329 33.13 -46.12 -8.11
N LYS A 330 33.38 -46.72 -6.95
CA LYS A 330 34.57 -46.69 -6.09
C LYS A 330 35.45 -47.89 -6.42
N HIS A 331 36.77 -47.74 -6.61
CA HIS A 331 37.73 -48.86 -6.43
C HIS A 331 39.24 -48.48 -6.46
N ALA A 332 39.62 -47.25 -6.15
CA ALA A 332 41.03 -46.82 -6.22
C ALA A 332 41.76 -46.67 -4.87
N LEU A 333 41.13 -46.99 -3.73
CA LEU A 333 41.68 -46.70 -2.38
C LEU A 333 42.08 -47.93 -1.54
N ASP A 334 41.86 -49.16 -1.99
CA ASP A 334 42.15 -50.39 -1.22
C ASP A 334 43.48 -51.09 -1.57
N LYS A 335 44.30 -50.54 -2.48
CA LYS A 335 45.60 -51.15 -2.89
C LYS A 335 46.84 -50.62 -2.16
N LEU A 336 46.70 -49.66 -1.24
CA LEU A 336 47.82 -49.05 -0.50
C LEU A 336 47.99 -49.58 0.93
N TRP A 337 47.11 -50.45 1.41
CA TRP A 337 47.13 -50.98 2.79
C TRP A 337 47.84 -52.35 2.95
N GLU A 338 48.15 -53.06 1.87
CA GLU A 338 48.79 -54.40 1.94
C GLU A 338 50.34 -54.34 1.95
N GLU A 339 50.97 -53.27 1.45
CA GLU A 339 52.43 -53.15 1.34
C GLU A 339 53.14 -52.67 2.63
N GLU A 340 52.40 -52.25 3.66
CA GLU A 340 52.95 -51.71 4.91
C GLU A 340 52.99 -52.73 6.05
N ASN A 341 52.20 -53.82 5.94
CA ASN A 341 52.15 -54.90 6.93
C ASN A 341 53.34 -55.88 6.84
N GLU A 342 53.95 -56.07 5.66
CA GLU A 342 55.10 -56.99 5.50
C GLU A 342 56.41 -56.47 6.14
N LYS A 343 56.54 -55.16 6.39
CA LYS A 343 57.76 -54.55 6.99
C LYS A 343 57.87 -54.73 8.51
N GLN A 344 56.75 -55.01 9.20
CA GLN A 344 56.72 -55.18 10.66
C GLN A 344 57.13 -56.59 11.11
N TRP A 345 56.99 -57.59 10.24
CA TRP A 345 57.30 -58.99 10.56
C TRP A 345 58.81 -59.26 10.68
N ARG A 346 59.65 -58.64 9.84
CA ARG A 346 61.12 -58.84 9.83
C ARG A 346 61.85 -58.32 11.07
N LYS A 347 61.24 -57.47 11.90
CA LYS A 347 61.87 -56.91 13.12
C LYS A 347 61.83 -57.85 14.33
N ARG A 348 60.94 -58.86 14.32
CA ARG A 348 60.74 -59.76 15.47
C ARG A 348 61.75 -60.92 15.50
N GLU A 349 62.26 -61.35 14.35
CA GLU A 349 63.24 -62.45 14.28
C GLU A 349 64.61 -62.09 14.87
N VAL A 350 65.08 -60.85 14.66
CA VAL A 350 66.39 -60.37 15.15
C VAL A 350 66.47 -60.28 16.68
N GLN A 351 65.35 -60.11 17.38
CA GLN A 351 65.33 -60.01 18.85
C GLN A 351 65.51 -61.35 19.56
N TRP A 352 65.18 -62.47 18.90
CA TRP A 352 65.28 -63.79 19.50
C TRP A 352 66.75 -64.23 19.68
N GLU A 353 67.59 -64.04 18.67
CA GLU A 353 68.99 -64.51 18.69
C GLU A 353 69.84 -63.85 19.80
N ALA A 354 69.57 -62.58 20.13
CA ALA A 354 70.30 -61.83 21.16
C ALA A 354 70.10 -62.36 22.60
N ASP A 355 68.99 -63.04 22.87
CA ASP A 355 68.67 -63.53 24.21
C ASP A 355 69.29 -64.88 24.54
N GLN A 356 69.69 -65.68 23.54
CA GLN A 356 70.41 -66.93 23.81
C GLN A 356 71.85 -66.69 24.27
N ALA A 357 72.56 -65.72 23.68
CA ALA A 357 73.96 -65.42 24.05
C ALA A 357 74.12 -64.93 25.51
N LYS A 358 73.09 -64.31 26.09
CA LYS A 358 73.09 -63.85 27.50
C LYS A 358 72.99 -65.01 28.50
N ARG A 359 72.44 -66.15 28.10
CA ARG A 359 72.27 -67.31 29.01
C ARG A 359 73.59 -68.04 29.24
N ASP A 360 74.41 -68.16 28.21
CA ASP A 360 75.69 -68.87 28.30
C ASP A 360 76.74 -68.12 29.15
N THR A 361 76.71 -66.78 29.16
CA THR A 361 77.60 -65.96 29.99
C THR A 361 77.24 -66.03 31.48
N LEU A 362 75.95 -66.14 31.81
CA LEU A 362 75.47 -66.30 33.18
C LEU A 362 76.01 -67.59 33.84
N LEU A 363 76.07 -68.69 33.09
CA LEU A 363 76.48 -69.99 33.62
C LEU A 363 77.95 -70.01 34.09
N ARG A 364 78.84 -69.33 33.36
CA ARG A 364 80.27 -69.23 33.74
C ARG A 364 80.49 -68.46 35.05
N ASN A 365 79.73 -67.40 35.29
CA ASN A 365 79.87 -66.57 36.50
C ASN A 365 79.47 -67.32 37.78
N ILE A 366 78.51 -68.24 37.69
CA ILE A 366 78.04 -69.03 38.85
C ILE A 366 79.13 -69.96 39.40
N LEU A 367 79.91 -70.59 38.52
CA LEU A 367 80.95 -71.55 38.93
C LEU A 367 82.13 -70.87 39.65
N ILE A 368 82.51 -69.67 39.23
CA ILE A 368 83.57 -68.88 39.88
C ILE A 368 83.12 -68.44 41.29
N ALA A 369 81.89 -67.94 41.42
CA ALA A 369 81.33 -67.51 42.71
C ALA A 369 81.29 -68.63 43.75
N ARG A 370 81.03 -69.88 43.33
CA ARG A 370 80.95 -71.03 44.23
C ARG A 370 82.29 -71.38 44.88
N ARG A 371 83.41 -71.19 44.16
CA ARG A 371 84.76 -71.48 44.66
C ARG A 371 85.21 -70.46 45.71
N GLN A 372 84.85 -69.17 45.51
CA GLN A 372 85.10 -68.08 46.46
C GLN A 372 84.36 -68.28 47.79
N GLN A 373 83.07 -68.66 47.73
CA GLN A 373 82.21 -68.83 48.92
C GLN A 373 82.72 -69.84 49.96
N ILE A 374 83.46 -70.87 49.53
CA ILE A 374 83.98 -71.90 50.45
C ILE A 374 85.16 -71.35 51.28
N LEU A 375 86.02 -70.53 50.65
CA LEU A 375 87.16 -69.92 51.33
C LEU A 375 86.70 -68.85 52.32
N ASP A 376 85.74 -68.01 51.92
CA ASP A 376 85.17 -66.95 52.76
C ASP A 376 84.51 -67.53 54.04
N LYS A 377 83.86 -68.69 53.96
CA LYS A 377 83.24 -69.32 55.14
C LYS A 377 84.24 -69.78 56.21
N ARG A 378 85.45 -70.19 55.82
CA ARG A 378 86.48 -70.63 56.79
C ARG A 378 87.14 -69.47 57.51
N GLN A 379 87.26 -68.30 56.87
CA GLN A 379 87.78 -67.09 57.50
C GLN A 379 86.75 -66.43 58.42
N LYS A 380 85.49 -66.32 57.98
CA LYS A 380 84.39 -65.76 58.80
C LYS A 380 84.20 -66.46 60.14
N ALA A 381 84.29 -67.79 60.18
CA ALA A 381 84.12 -68.54 61.43
C ALA A 381 85.15 -68.17 62.52
N LYS A 382 86.35 -67.70 62.15
CA LYS A 382 87.38 -67.25 63.12
C LYS A 382 87.13 -65.82 63.59
N GLU A 383 86.63 -64.96 62.72
CA GLU A 383 86.31 -63.56 63.03
C GLU A 383 85.05 -63.45 63.91
N ASP A 384 84.03 -64.27 63.65
CA ASP A 384 82.77 -64.29 64.40
C ASP A 384 82.96 -64.65 65.89
N ALA A 385 83.95 -65.49 66.21
CA ALA A 385 84.24 -65.89 67.59
C ALA A 385 84.84 -64.74 68.42
N MET A 386 85.58 -63.83 67.79
CA MET A 386 86.17 -62.67 68.45
C MET A 386 85.18 -61.52 68.56
N LEU A 387 84.30 -61.34 67.57
CA LEU A 387 83.25 -60.33 67.60
C LEU A 387 82.23 -60.55 68.71
N ARG A 388 81.79 -61.80 68.95
CA ARG A 388 80.81 -62.11 70.02
C ARG A 388 81.26 -61.66 71.42
N LYS A 389 82.56 -61.79 71.73
CA LYS A 389 83.09 -61.34 73.02
C LYS A 389 83.05 -59.83 73.21
N LEU A 390 83.24 -59.07 72.14
CA LEU A 390 83.17 -57.61 72.15
C LEU A 390 81.73 -57.08 72.05
N GLU A 391 80.81 -57.88 71.51
CA GLU A 391 79.38 -57.57 71.43
C GLU A 391 78.68 -57.72 72.79
N ASP A 392 79.02 -58.74 73.57
CA ASP A 392 78.44 -58.95 74.91
C ASP A 392 78.78 -57.80 75.89
N GLU A 393 80.00 -57.27 75.83
CA GLU A 393 80.42 -56.13 76.65
C GLU A 393 79.73 -54.82 76.24
N LYS A 394 79.51 -54.61 74.94
CA LYS A 394 78.78 -53.44 74.42
C LYS A 394 77.27 -53.53 74.64
N PHE A 395 76.72 -54.74 74.71
CA PHE A 395 75.28 -54.98 74.94
C PHE A 395 74.85 -54.61 76.37
N LEU A 396 75.72 -54.81 77.36
CA LEU A 396 75.44 -54.40 78.74
C LEU A 396 75.43 -52.87 78.92
N GLU A 397 76.25 -52.14 78.17
CA GLU A 397 76.26 -50.67 78.20
C GLU A 397 75.08 -50.04 77.44
N SER A 398 74.55 -50.68 76.38
CA SER A 398 73.39 -50.19 75.63
C SER A 398 72.06 -50.31 76.40
N LEU A 399 71.88 -51.37 77.20
CA LEU A 399 70.65 -51.59 77.99
C LEU A 399 70.36 -50.50 79.03
N SER A 400 71.39 -49.80 79.52
CA SER A 400 71.20 -48.69 80.47
C SER A 400 70.77 -47.37 79.83
N LYS A 401 70.99 -47.20 78.51
CA LYS A 401 70.64 -45.99 77.74
C LYS A 401 69.32 -46.11 76.95
N GLU A 402 68.84 -47.32 76.69
CA GLU A 402 67.59 -47.57 75.93
C GLU A 402 66.30 -47.30 76.74
N ARG A 403 66.33 -47.42 78.08
CA ARG A 403 65.12 -47.22 78.91
C ARG A 403 64.51 -45.81 78.84
N ASP A 404 65.32 -44.79 78.60
CA ASP A 404 64.87 -43.40 78.51
C ASP A 404 64.48 -42.99 77.07
N ILE A 405 65.02 -43.67 76.05
CA ILE A 405 64.68 -43.41 74.64
C ILE A 405 63.33 -44.06 74.29
N ASP A 406 63.05 -45.25 74.80
CA ASP A 406 61.80 -45.97 74.53
C ASP A 406 60.55 -45.28 75.06
N ALA A 407 60.65 -44.60 76.21
CA ALA A 407 59.53 -43.84 76.78
C ALA A 407 59.20 -42.60 75.91
N ALA A 408 60.23 -41.85 75.51
CA ALA A 408 60.08 -40.68 74.64
C ALA A 408 59.61 -41.06 73.22
N GLU A 409 60.05 -42.20 72.68
CA GLU A 409 59.56 -42.70 71.40
C GLU A 409 58.11 -43.17 71.45
N ARG A 410 57.67 -43.79 72.55
CA ARG A 410 56.25 -44.18 72.72
C ARG A 410 55.33 -42.96 72.73
N GLU A 411 55.69 -41.88 73.42
CA GLU A 411 54.91 -40.65 73.42
C GLU A 411 54.86 -39.99 72.03
N ARG A 412 56.00 -39.94 71.32
CA ARG A 412 56.05 -39.45 69.93
C ARG A 412 55.19 -40.29 68.98
N ARG A 413 55.22 -41.62 69.09
CA ARG A 413 54.40 -42.54 68.29
C ARG A 413 52.91 -42.34 68.59
N MET A 414 52.53 -42.14 69.84
CA MET A 414 51.13 -41.89 70.23
C MET A 414 50.63 -40.52 69.75
N ALA A 415 51.46 -39.48 69.79
CA ALA A 415 51.11 -38.15 69.25
C ALA A 415 50.92 -38.21 67.73
N LEU A 416 51.87 -38.83 67.01
CA LEU A 416 51.80 -38.99 65.56
C LEU A 416 50.60 -39.87 65.14
N LEU A 417 50.27 -40.91 65.92
CA LEU A 417 49.09 -41.75 65.69
C LEU A 417 47.78 -40.96 65.86
N LYS A 418 47.69 -40.07 66.86
CA LYS A 418 46.53 -39.20 67.03
C LYS A 418 46.40 -38.18 65.88
N GLU A 419 47.50 -37.56 65.46
CA GLU A 419 47.50 -36.61 64.34
C GLU A 419 47.12 -37.29 63.02
N THR A 420 47.69 -38.47 62.75
CA THR A 420 47.33 -39.27 61.58
C THR A 420 45.88 -39.77 61.62
N GLN A 421 45.37 -40.16 62.80
CA GLN A 421 43.96 -40.51 62.98
C GLN A 421 43.06 -39.30 62.70
N GLN A 422 43.35 -38.13 63.26
CA GLN A 422 42.59 -36.90 63.01
C GLN A 422 42.63 -36.49 61.53
N TYR A 423 43.79 -36.63 60.89
CA TYR A 423 43.94 -36.35 59.46
C TYR A 423 43.13 -37.32 58.59
N LEU A 424 43.12 -38.61 58.93
CA LEU A 424 42.31 -39.63 58.25
C LEU A 424 40.82 -39.40 58.46
N GLU A 425 40.39 -39.09 59.68
CA GLU A 425 38.99 -38.73 59.99
C GLU A 425 38.55 -37.50 59.19
N TRP A 426 39.40 -36.47 59.11
CA TRP A 426 39.16 -35.30 58.28
C TRP A 426 39.06 -35.63 56.79
N GLN A 427 39.98 -36.44 56.24
CA GLN A 427 39.91 -36.89 54.84
C GLN A 427 38.64 -37.70 54.56
N ILE A 428 38.21 -38.54 55.49
CA ILE A 428 36.96 -39.31 55.38
C ILE A 428 35.77 -38.35 55.35
N GLN A 429 35.72 -37.37 56.26
CA GLN A 429 34.67 -36.36 56.29
C GLN A 429 34.62 -35.52 55.00
N GLN A 430 35.78 -35.11 54.47
CA GLN A 430 35.85 -34.41 53.19
C GLN A 430 35.32 -35.26 52.04
N ARG A 431 35.74 -36.53 51.93
CA ARG A 431 35.23 -37.43 50.88
C ARG A 431 33.74 -37.71 51.01
N ILE A 432 33.20 -37.76 52.22
CA ILE A 432 31.75 -37.89 52.45
C ILE A 432 31.05 -36.61 51.98
N ALA A 433 31.54 -35.44 52.39
CA ALA A 433 31.00 -34.14 51.98
C ALA A 433 31.04 -33.93 50.46
N GLU A 434 32.15 -34.29 49.80
CA GLU A 434 32.28 -34.24 48.34
C GLU A 434 31.28 -35.18 47.64
N LYS A 435 31.10 -36.40 48.16
CA LYS A 435 30.11 -37.36 47.63
C LYS A 435 28.68 -36.86 47.82
N GLU A 436 28.38 -36.25 48.96
CA GLU A 436 27.08 -35.65 49.23
C GLU A 436 26.82 -34.43 48.35
N ALA A 437 27.80 -33.53 48.20
CA ALA A 437 27.74 -32.40 47.29
C ALA A 437 27.52 -32.87 45.84
N ALA A 438 28.24 -33.89 45.38
CA ALA A 438 28.06 -34.46 44.04
C ALA A 438 26.69 -35.11 43.86
N ARG A 439 26.15 -35.78 44.88
CA ARG A 439 24.77 -36.34 44.85
C ARG A 439 23.72 -35.23 44.81
N LEU A 440 23.91 -34.15 45.56
CA LEU A 440 23.03 -32.99 45.55
C LEU A 440 23.09 -32.29 44.19
N ALA A 441 24.28 -32.07 43.63
CA ALA A 441 24.48 -31.48 42.30
C ALA A 441 23.77 -32.30 41.21
N LYS A 442 23.90 -33.63 41.22
CA LYS A 442 23.17 -34.50 40.28
C LYS A 442 21.65 -34.43 40.46
N ARG A 443 21.17 -34.30 41.70
CA ARG A 443 19.74 -34.12 41.95
C ARG A 443 19.26 -32.77 41.42
N THR A 444 20.03 -31.70 41.63
CA THR A 444 19.68 -30.37 41.12
C THR A 444 19.71 -30.34 39.59
N GLU A 445 20.71 -30.94 38.95
CA GLU A 445 20.78 -31.09 37.49
C GLU A 445 19.56 -31.83 36.93
N LEU A 446 19.19 -32.97 37.51
CA LEU A 446 17.98 -33.71 37.09
C LEU A 446 16.70 -32.89 37.30
N THR A 447 16.59 -32.13 38.39
CA THR A 447 15.43 -31.26 38.60
C THR A 447 15.39 -30.10 37.61
N ASP A 448 16.55 -29.55 37.24
CA ASP A 448 16.66 -28.48 36.26
C ASP A 448 16.33 -28.98 34.86
N GLU A 449 16.80 -30.17 34.48
CA GLU A 449 16.45 -30.85 33.23
C GLU A 449 14.94 -31.10 33.17
N GLN A 450 14.33 -31.65 34.22
CA GLN A 450 12.88 -31.85 34.29
C GLN A 450 12.10 -30.53 34.21
N ALA A 451 12.61 -29.46 34.82
CA ALA A 451 11.99 -28.14 34.73
C ALA A 451 12.07 -27.58 33.31
N LEU A 452 13.20 -27.76 32.61
CA LEU A 452 13.37 -27.38 31.21
C LEU A 452 12.46 -28.20 30.30
N GLU A 453 12.38 -29.52 30.47
CA GLU A 453 11.47 -30.39 29.72
C GLU A 453 10.02 -29.93 29.87
N LYS A 454 9.57 -29.64 31.10
CA LYS A 454 8.22 -29.09 31.34
C LYS A 454 8.02 -27.74 30.66
N GLN A 455 9.01 -26.84 30.69
CA GLN A 455 8.92 -25.57 29.99
C GLN A 455 8.81 -25.77 28.47
N TYR A 456 9.53 -26.75 27.91
CA TYR A 456 9.44 -27.11 26.50
C TYR A 456 8.07 -27.70 26.16
N GLU A 457 7.54 -28.62 26.98
CA GLU A 457 6.21 -29.20 26.83
C GLU A 457 5.11 -28.14 26.90
N ASP A 458 5.16 -27.26 27.90
CA ASP A 458 4.23 -26.15 28.06
C ASP A 458 4.29 -25.19 26.86
N ARG A 459 5.49 -24.92 26.35
CA ARG A 459 5.67 -24.08 25.17
C ARG A 459 5.07 -24.74 23.92
N ILE A 460 5.29 -26.03 23.71
CA ILE A 460 4.66 -26.78 22.62
C ILE A 460 3.14 -26.75 22.77
N ALA A 461 2.62 -26.96 23.98
CA ALA A 461 1.18 -26.96 24.25
C ALA A 461 0.55 -25.59 23.96
N ARG A 462 1.22 -24.48 24.34
CA ARG A 462 0.78 -23.12 24.00
C ARG A 462 0.75 -22.87 22.51
N GLU A 463 1.80 -23.23 21.78
CA GLU A 463 1.83 -23.06 20.32
C GLU A 463 0.78 -23.94 19.63
N MET A 464 0.59 -25.18 20.09
CA MET A 464 -0.49 -26.03 19.61
C MET A 464 -1.86 -25.41 19.86
N ALA A 465 -2.10 -24.83 21.04
CA ALA A 465 -3.35 -24.13 21.35
C ALA A 465 -3.56 -22.89 20.48
N ASN A 466 -2.50 -22.13 20.18
CA ASN A 466 -2.55 -20.99 19.26
C ASN A 466 -2.95 -21.43 17.85
N LEU A 467 -2.36 -22.52 17.35
CA LEU A 467 -2.71 -23.08 16.04
C LEU A 467 -4.15 -23.61 16.01
N GLU A 468 -4.61 -24.24 17.09
CA GLU A 468 -5.99 -24.70 17.25
C GLU A 468 -6.99 -23.53 17.26
N ALA A 469 -6.65 -22.41 17.91
CA ALA A 469 -7.47 -21.20 17.91
C ALA A 469 -7.52 -20.51 16.53
N ALA A 470 -6.47 -20.62 15.72
CA ALA A 470 -6.38 -20.03 14.39
C ALA A 470 -7.17 -20.79 13.31
N LYS A 471 -7.86 -21.88 13.68
CA LYS A 471 -8.69 -22.65 12.74
C LYS A 471 -9.85 -21.83 12.20
N PRO A 472 -10.17 -21.97 10.91
CA PRO A 472 -11.42 -21.45 10.38
C PRO A 472 -12.63 -22.08 11.08
N ALA A 473 -13.71 -21.31 11.23
CA ALA A 473 -14.89 -21.72 11.99
C ALA A 473 -15.50 -23.04 11.49
N ARG A 474 -15.47 -23.29 10.17
CA ARG A 474 -15.98 -24.52 9.53
C ARG A 474 -15.25 -25.79 9.98
N TYR A 475 -14.02 -25.67 10.48
CA TYR A 475 -13.18 -26.81 10.83
C TYR A 475 -12.77 -26.86 12.30
N ARG A 476 -13.51 -26.17 13.18
CA ARG A 476 -13.22 -26.11 14.62
C ARG A 476 -13.05 -27.49 15.25
N ASP A 477 -13.86 -28.46 14.84
CA ASP A 477 -13.89 -29.82 15.41
C ASP A 477 -12.88 -30.79 14.77
N VAL A 478 -12.19 -30.38 13.71
CA VAL A 478 -11.21 -31.24 13.01
C VAL A 478 -9.84 -31.07 13.69
N PRO A 479 -9.27 -32.09 14.33
CA PRO A 479 -8.01 -31.96 15.06
C PRO A 479 -6.82 -31.69 14.12
N LEU A 480 -5.85 -30.86 14.55
CA LEU A 480 -4.66 -30.58 13.74
C LEU A 480 -3.74 -31.80 13.62
N LEU A 481 -3.51 -32.48 14.74
CA LEU A 481 -2.73 -33.71 14.75
C LEU A 481 -3.63 -34.91 14.54
N GLN A 482 -3.15 -35.89 13.77
CA GLN A 482 -3.81 -37.18 13.70
C GLN A 482 -3.73 -37.85 15.07
N LYS A 483 -4.83 -38.43 15.55
CA LYS A 483 -4.80 -39.26 16.76
C LYS A 483 -3.81 -40.39 16.49
N LYS A 484 -2.71 -40.46 17.23
CA LYS A 484 -1.75 -41.58 17.13
C LYS A 484 -2.52 -42.87 17.38
N HIS A 485 -2.72 -43.68 16.33
CA HIS A 485 -3.28 -45.01 16.51
C HIS A 485 -2.26 -45.83 17.28
N ARG A 486 -2.69 -46.43 18.39
CA ARG A 486 -1.84 -47.20 19.33
C ARG A 486 -1.05 -48.36 18.69
N ASN A 487 -1.33 -48.69 17.42
CA ASN A 487 -0.77 -49.84 16.69
C ASN A 487 0.16 -49.46 15.52
N GLN A 488 0.51 -48.19 15.32
CA GLN A 488 1.60 -47.84 14.41
C GLN A 488 2.92 -47.91 15.17
N LEU A 489 3.59 -49.07 15.08
CA LEU A 489 5.02 -49.19 15.36
C LEU A 489 5.78 -48.32 14.34
N PHE A 490 6.73 -47.55 14.86
CA PHE A 490 7.51 -46.50 14.20
C PHE A 490 7.93 -46.79 12.75
#